data_AF-A0A2G9RE57-F1
#
_entry.id   AF-A0A2G9RE57-F1
#
_cell.length_a   1.000
_cell.length_b   1.000
_cell.length_c   1.000
_cell.angle_alpha   90.00
_cell.angle_beta   90.00
_cell.angle_gamma   90.00
#
_symmetry.space_group_name_H-M   'P 1'
#
loop_
_entity.id
_entity.type
_entity.pdbx_description
1 polymer ?
#
loop_
_entity_poly.entity_id
_entity_poly.type
_entity_poly.pdbx_seq_one_letter_code
_entity_poly.pdbx_strand_id
1 'polypeptide(L)'
;GSKYVWNKQAFDAVDETTTDYLMGRVSIKIDHGHHDGNARNSLTEAVEFDKAIHTAGQLTSESDTLTVVTADHSHVFTFGGYTDRGNSIFGLAPNKASDLKPFTSLLYANGPGFKLTNGQREDITAIDTEASNYRQQAAVPLSSESHGGEDVAIMAKGPFAHLFHGIHEQNYIAHVMAYAACLEPYTDCIQLKSASPHK
;
A
#
# COMPACT_ATOMS: atom_id res chain seq x y z
N GLY A 1 -25.18 14.63 -8.06
CA GLY A 1 -24.95 14.42 -6.61
C GLY A 1 -23.76 13.52 -6.38
N SER A 2 -23.20 13.47 -5.17
CA SER A 2 -21.98 12.69 -4.87
C SER A 2 -22.24 11.19 -4.65
N LYS A 3 -21.33 10.33 -5.07
CA LYS A 3 -21.37 8.87 -4.87
C LYS A 3 -20.10 8.38 -4.19
N TYR A 4 -20.27 7.40 -3.29
CA TYR A 4 -19.17 6.68 -2.66
C TYR A 4 -19.29 5.20 -3.00
N VAL A 5 -18.24 4.61 -3.58
CA VAL A 5 -18.24 3.23 -4.09
C VAL A 5 -17.05 2.46 -3.54
N TRP A 6 -17.24 1.16 -3.29
CA TRP A 6 -16.21 0.30 -2.70
C TRP A 6 -16.10 -1.09 -3.34
N ASN A 7 -16.82 -1.30 -4.44
CA ASN A 7 -16.76 -2.53 -5.21
C ASN A 7 -17.07 -2.25 -6.69
N LYS A 8 -16.67 -3.18 -7.57
CA LYS A 8 -16.84 -3.04 -9.01
C LYS A 8 -18.29 -2.83 -9.42
N GLN A 9 -19.23 -3.58 -8.84
CA GLN A 9 -20.65 -3.46 -9.19
C GLN A 9 -21.20 -2.06 -8.92
N ALA A 10 -20.84 -1.47 -7.78
CA ALA A 10 -21.23 -0.12 -7.41
C ALA A 10 -20.56 0.93 -8.32
N PHE A 11 -19.31 0.69 -8.71
CA PHE A 11 -18.59 1.54 -9.66
C PHE A 11 -19.22 1.49 -11.07
N ASP A 12 -19.51 0.30 -11.59
CA ASP A 12 -20.15 0.10 -12.90
C ASP A 12 -21.58 0.68 -12.95
N ALA A 13 -22.25 0.81 -11.80
CA ALA A 13 -23.58 1.38 -11.68
C ALA A 13 -23.57 2.91 -11.51
N VAL A 14 -22.40 3.56 -11.54
CA VAL A 14 -22.30 5.02 -11.51
C VAL A 14 -22.81 5.57 -12.83
N ASP A 15 -23.84 6.41 -12.74
CA ASP A 15 -24.34 7.20 -13.87
C ASP A 15 -23.61 8.55 -13.88
N GLU A 16 -22.72 8.72 -14.85
CA GLU A 16 -21.92 9.93 -15.06
C GLU A 16 -22.79 11.17 -15.32
N THR A 17 -24.03 11.00 -15.82
CA THR A 17 -24.92 12.13 -16.12
C THR A 17 -25.59 12.71 -14.88
N THR A 18 -25.64 11.94 -13.79
CA THR A 18 -26.28 12.33 -12.52
C THR A 18 -25.30 12.40 -11.34
N THR A 19 -24.05 12.00 -11.54
CA THR A 19 -22.99 11.97 -10.52
C THR A 19 -22.00 13.11 -10.75
N ASP A 20 -22.01 14.10 -9.86
CA ASP A 20 -21.09 15.25 -9.96
C ASP A 20 -19.71 14.91 -9.39
N TYR A 21 -19.67 14.01 -8.39
CA TYR A 21 -18.44 13.60 -7.69
C TYR A 21 -18.49 12.12 -7.33
N LEU A 22 -17.40 11.41 -7.55
CA LEU A 22 -17.24 10.00 -7.20
C LEU A 22 -16.02 9.82 -6.29
N MET A 23 -16.20 9.13 -5.15
CA MET A 23 -15.10 8.67 -4.31
C MET A 23 -15.09 7.14 -4.25
N GLY A 24 -13.98 6.54 -4.70
CA GLY A 24 -13.75 5.11 -4.62
C GLY A 24 -12.89 4.74 -3.42
N ARG A 25 -13.28 3.70 -2.66
CA ARG A 25 -12.42 3.04 -1.66
C ARG A 25 -12.10 1.62 -2.10
N VAL A 26 -10.83 1.27 -2.01
CA VAL A 26 -10.38 -0.12 -2.17
C VAL A 26 -10.06 -0.66 -0.78
N SER A 27 -10.63 -1.81 -0.42
CA SER A 27 -10.37 -2.50 0.85
C SER A 27 -9.55 -3.74 0.60
N ILE A 28 -8.36 -3.81 1.21
CA ILE A 28 -7.35 -4.84 1.01
C ILE A 28 -6.74 -5.23 2.35
N LYS A 29 -6.17 -6.43 2.45
CA LYS A 29 -5.65 -7.00 3.70
C LYS A 29 -4.13 -6.91 3.82
N ILE A 30 -3.50 -5.88 3.23
CA ILE A 30 -2.05 -5.62 3.37
C ILE A 30 -1.66 -5.58 4.85
N ASP A 31 -2.33 -4.70 5.61
CA ASP A 31 -2.13 -4.49 7.04
C ASP A 31 -2.27 -5.79 7.85
N HIS A 32 -3.31 -6.58 7.58
CA HIS A 32 -3.53 -7.83 8.30
C HIS A 32 -2.43 -8.86 7.99
N GLY A 33 -1.93 -8.90 6.75
CA GLY A 33 -0.79 -9.73 6.39
C GLY A 33 0.48 -9.35 7.16
N HIS A 34 0.73 -8.05 7.35
CA HIS A 34 1.85 -7.57 8.16
C HIS A 34 1.68 -7.89 9.64
N HIS A 35 0.50 -7.65 10.22
CA HIS A 35 0.18 -8.02 11.60
C HIS A 35 0.40 -9.51 11.89
N ASP A 36 0.10 -10.38 10.93
CA ASP A 36 0.35 -11.83 10.99
C ASP A 36 1.83 -12.22 10.86
N GLY A 37 2.72 -11.26 10.62
CA GLY A 37 4.12 -11.47 10.29
C GLY A 37 4.31 -12.20 8.95
N ASN A 38 3.34 -12.09 8.04
CA ASN A 38 3.25 -12.85 6.80
C ASN A 38 3.36 -11.93 5.58
N ALA A 39 4.61 -11.67 5.18
CA ALA A 39 4.89 -10.80 4.05
C ALA A 39 4.35 -11.33 2.72
N ARG A 40 4.19 -12.65 2.55
CA ARG A 40 3.64 -13.20 1.30
C ARG A 40 2.19 -12.79 1.11
N ASN A 41 1.38 -12.89 2.16
CA ASN A 41 -0.01 -12.44 2.08
C ASN A 41 -0.09 -10.93 1.93
N SER A 42 0.68 -10.15 2.71
CA SER A 42 0.69 -8.70 2.60
C SER A 42 1.07 -8.22 1.17
N LEU A 43 2.19 -8.70 0.63
CA LEU A 43 2.64 -8.30 -0.70
C LEU A 43 1.72 -8.80 -1.82
N THR A 44 1.05 -9.95 -1.63
CA THR A 44 0.02 -10.40 -2.58
C THR A 44 -1.17 -9.45 -2.61
N GLU A 45 -1.67 -9.02 -1.44
CA GLU A 45 -2.74 -8.02 -1.33
C GLU A 45 -2.31 -6.67 -1.91
N ALA A 46 -1.04 -6.29 -1.76
CA ALA A 46 -0.48 -5.08 -2.37
C ALA A 46 -0.45 -5.15 -3.91
N VAL A 47 -0.16 -6.32 -4.48
CA VAL A 47 -0.26 -6.54 -5.93
C VAL A 47 -1.71 -6.44 -6.42
N GLU A 48 -2.68 -6.98 -5.66
CA GLU A 48 -4.10 -6.83 -6.02
C GLU A 48 -4.59 -5.38 -5.90
N PHE A 49 -4.05 -4.61 -4.94
CA PHE A 49 -4.31 -3.18 -4.84
C PHE A 49 -3.77 -2.40 -6.04
N ASP A 50 -2.54 -2.69 -6.46
CA ASP A 50 -1.93 -2.08 -7.64
C ASP A 50 -2.74 -2.38 -8.91
N LYS A 51 -3.22 -3.61 -9.06
CA LYS A 51 -4.15 -3.97 -10.16
C LYS A 51 -5.45 -3.15 -10.10
N ALA A 52 -6.01 -2.94 -8.92
CA ALA A 52 -7.21 -2.11 -8.77
C ALA A 52 -6.95 -0.64 -9.15
N ILE A 53 -5.79 -0.09 -8.78
CA ILE A 53 -5.34 1.26 -9.21
C ILE A 53 -5.20 1.30 -10.73
N HIS A 54 -4.57 0.29 -11.34
CA HIS A 54 -4.42 0.18 -12.78
C HIS A 54 -5.77 0.15 -13.51
N THR A 55 -6.70 -0.69 -13.04
CA THR A 55 -8.05 -0.77 -13.60
C THR A 55 -8.80 0.54 -13.46
N ALA A 56 -8.75 1.21 -12.30
CA ALA A 56 -9.36 2.52 -12.13
C ALA A 56 -8.80 3.53 -13.15
N GLY A 57 -7.48 3.55 -13.34
CA GLY A 57 -6.83 4.40 -14.33
C GLY A 57 -7.22 4.11 -15.79
N GLN A 58 -7.67 2.89 -16.12
CA GLN A 58 -8.21 2.55 -17.45
C GLN A 58 -9.66 3.00 -17.63
N LEU A 59 -10.39 3.20 -16.54
CA LEU A 59 -11.81 3.54 -16.53
C LEU A 59 -12.07 5.04 -16.31
N THR A 60 -11.03 5.84 -16.09
CA THR A 60 -11.14 7.29 -15.80
C THR A 60 -10.21 8.11 -16.69
N SER A 61 -10.56 9.37 -16.95
CA SER A 61 -9.67 10.30 -17.66
C SER A 61 -8.82 11.12 -16.70
N GLU A 62 -7.51 11.19 -16.93
CA GLU A 62 -6.63 12.06 -16.14
C GLU A 62 -6.91 13.57 -16.37
N SER A 63 -7.73 13.93 -17.37
CA SER A 63 -8.13 15.32 -17.62
C SER A 63 -9.15 15.86 -16.62
N ASP A 64 -9.92 14.98 -15.99
CA ASP A 64 -11.02 15.34 -15.07
C ASP A 64 -11.00 14.57 -13.75
N THR A 65 -10.18 13.53 -13.63
CA THR A 65 -10.12 12.68 -12.45
C THR A 65 -8.79 12.86 -11.72
N LEU A 66 -8.84 13.34 -10.47
CA LEU A 66 -7.71 13.31 -9.55
C LEU A 66 -7.66 11.94 -8.86
N THR A 67 -6.62 11.16 -9.12
CA THR A 67 -6.34 9.90 -8.40
C THR A 67 -5.23 10.14 -7.40
N VAL A 68 -5.46 9.75 -6.15
CA VAL A 68 -4.46 9.80 -5.06
C VAL A 68 -4.32 8.40 -4.46
N VAL A 69 -3.08 7.92 -4.36
CA VAL A 69 -2.70 6.65 -3.72
C VAL A 69 -1.80 6.97 -2.54
N THR A 70 -2.12 6.43 -1.38
CA THR A 70 -1.36 6.63 -0.14
C THR A 70 -1.61 5.47 0.82
N ALA A 71 -0.96 5.50 1.98
CA ALA A 71 -1.25 4.64 3.12
C ALA A 71 -1.69 5.49 4.32
N ASP A 72 -2.41 4.87 5.25
CA ASP A 72 -2.72 5.46 6.54
C ASP A 72 -1.53 5.40 7.51
N HIS A 73 -0.74 4.32 7.46
CA HIS A 73 0.52 4.14 8.16
C HIS A 73 1.41 3.08 7.49
N SER A 74 2.61 2.86 8.04
CA SER A 74 3.52 1.78 7.62
C SER A 74 3.50 0.60 8.61
N HIS A 75 4.47 -0.30 8.51
CA HIS A 75 4.73 -1.44 9.39
C HIS A 75 6.22 -1.53 9.73
N VAL A 76 6.59 -2.25 10.78
CA VAL A 76 8.01 -2.51 11.11
C VAL A 76 8.62 -3.61 10.23
N PHE A 77 8.26 -3.57 8.95
CA PHE A 77 8.66 -4.45 7.87
C PHE A 77 9.92 -3.92 7.20
N THR A 78 10.89 -4.81 6.97
CA THR A 78 12.17 -4.45 6.36
C THR A 78 12.55 -5.42 5.25
N PHE A 79 13.19 -4.89 4.21
CA PHE A 79 13.76 -5.65 3.12
C PHE A 79 15.25 -5.34 2.98
N GLY A 80 16.09 -6.36 3.08
CA GLY A 80 17.54 -6.22 2.98
C GLY A 80 18.26 -7.53 2.64
N GLY A 81 19.47 -7.68 3.15
CA GLY A 81 20.26 -8.91 2.99
C GLY A 81 21.10 -9.00 1.71
N TYR A 82 21.21 -7.93 0.92
CA TYR A 82 22.03 -7.89 -0.31
C TYR A 82 21.73 -9.01 -1.30
N THR A 83 20.44 -9.35 -1.49
CA THR A 83 20.02 -10.36 -2.46
C THR A 83 20.32 -9.95 -3.89
N ASP A 84 20.72 -10.92 -4.71
CA ASP A 84 20.93 -10.70 -6.15
C ASP A 84 19.65 -10.31 -6.88
N ARG A 85 19.81 -9.55 -7.97
CA ARG A 85 18.69 -9.17 -8.83
C ARG A 85 18.01 -10.41 -9.40
N GLY A 86 16.69 -10.48 -9.25
CA GLY A 86 15.87 -11.61 -9.72
C GLY A 86 15.73 -12.74 -8.70
N ASN A 87 16.39 -12.64 -7.54
CA ASN A 87 16.06 -13.51 -6.41
C ASN A 87 14.61 -13.26 -5.96
N SER A 88 13.96 -14.31 -5.49
CA SER A 88 12.62 -14.21 -4.91
C SER A 88 12.64 -13.25 -3.72
N ILE A 89 11.62 -12.39 -3.63
CA ILE A 89 11.47 -11.48 -2.48
C ILE A 89 11.22 -12.26 -1.18
N PHE A 90 10.70 -13.50 -1.26
CA PHE A 90 10.50 -14.38 -0.09
C PHE A 90 11.69 -15.31 0.18
N GLY A 91 12.74 -15.18 -0.64
CA GLY A 91 13.92 -16.01 -0.59
C GLY A 91 14.89 -15.66 0.54
N LEU A 92 15.95 -16.46 0.61
CA LEU A 92 17.04 -16.27 1.54
C LEU A 92 18.01 -15.20 1.04
N ALA A 93 18.66 -14.50 1.98
CA ALA A 93 19.86 -13.74 1.70
C ALA A 93 21.01 -14.67 1.28
N PRO A 94 21.94 -14.23 0.40
CA PRO A 94 23.02 -15.07 -0.12
C PRO A 94 24.04 -15.48 0.95
N ASN A 95 24.23 -14.64 1.97
CA ASN A 95 25.18 -14.89 3.05
C ASN A 95 24.46 -15.37 4.31
N LYS A 96 25.13 -16.24 5.07
CA LYS A 96 24.68 -16.64 6.41
C LYS A 96 24.87 -15.49 7.39
N ALA A 97 24.02 -15.44 8.42
CA ALA A 97 24.21 -14.53 9.54
C ALA A 97 25.40 -14.97 10.42
N SER A 98 25.74 -14.17 11.43
CA SER A 98 26.87 -14.43 12.35
C SER A 98 26.75 -15.72 13.15
N ASP A 99 25.54 -16.28 13.26
CA ASP A 99 25.26 -17.57 13.89
C ASP A 99 25.34 -18.77 12.92
N LEU A 100 25.86 -18.55 11.71
CA LEU A 100 26.05 -19.54 10.64
C LEU A 100 24.75 -20.16 10.10
N LYS A 101 23.60 -19.54 10.36
CA LYS A 101 22.28 -19.95 9.85
C LYS A 101 21.80 -18.97 8.77
N PRO A 102 21.01 -19.44 7.78
CA PRO A 102 20.42 -18.55 6.77
C PRO A 102 19.38 -17.61 7.38
N PHE A 103 19.02 -16.55 6.66
CA PHE A 103 17.93 -15.64 7.01
C PHE A 103 17.23 -15.15 5.73
N THR A 104 15.97 -14.75 5.84
CA THR A 104 15.20 -14.21 4.71
C THR A 104 15.57 -12.76 4.42
N SER A 105 15.40 -12.34 3.18
CA SER A 105 15.56 -10.92 2.79
C SER A 105 14.55 -10.01 3.49
N LEU A 106 13.34 -10.54 3.75
CA LEU A 106 12.28 -9.87 4.49
C LEU A 106 12.32 -10.25 5.97
N LEU A 107 12.21 -9.25 6.84
CA LEU A 107 12.17 -9.40 8.29
C LEU A 107 11.22 -8.38 8.92
N TYR A 108 10.76 -8.66 10.13
CA TYR A 108 10.03 -7.70 10.95
C TYR A 108 10.82 -7.37 12.21
N ALA A 109 10.67 -6.14 12.74
CA ALA A 109 11.31 -5.80 14.02
C ALA A 109 10.63 -6.54 15.20
N ASN A 110 9.31 -6.70 15.16
CA ASN A 110 8.53 -7.42 16.16
C ASN A 110 7.42 -8.24 15.50
N GLY A 111 6.73 -9.07 16.27
CA GLY A 111 5.57 -9.82 15.77
C GLY A 111 5.62 -11.32 16.02
N PRO A 112 4.66 -12.06 15.43
CA PRO A 112 4.43 -13.48 15.75
C PRO A 112 5.43 -14.43 15.07
N GLY A 113 6.34 -13.92 14.24
CA GLY A 113 7.41 -14.70 13.62
C GLY A 113 8.66 -14.88 14.49
N PHE A 114 8.72 -14.27 15.68
CA PHE A 114 9.79 -14.55 16.64
C PHE A 114 9.74 -16.02 17.08
N LYS A 115 10.85 -16.73 16.95
CA LYS A 115 10.96 -18.14 17.38
C LYS A 115 12.37 -18.49 17.83
N LEU A 116 12.44 -19.16 18.99
CA LEU A 116 13.67 -19.77 19.49
C LEU A 116 13.53 -21.29 19.54
N THR A 117 14.52 -21.99 19.03
CA THR A 117 14.66 -23.44 19.11
C THR A 117 15.89 -23.73 19.97
N ASN A 118 15.68 -24.39 21.12
CA ASN A 118 16.74 -24.68 22.10
C ASN A 118 17.55 -23.43 22.52
N GLY A 119 16.86 -22.31 22.72
CA GLY A 119 17.49 -21.03 23.12
C GLY A 119 18.26 -20.32 22.00
N GLN A 120 18.18 -20.79 20.75
CA GLN A 120 18.83 -20.16 19.60
C GLN A 120 17.81 -19.79 18.53
N ARG A 121 18.19 -18.86 17.64
CA ARG A 121 17.40 -18.56 16.43
C ARG A 121 17.14 -19.83 15.62
N GLU A 122 15.92 -19.96 15.10
CA GLU A 122 15.54 -21.08 14.25
C GLU A 122 16.42 -21.13 12.98
N ASP A 123 16.93 -22.32 12.67
CA ASP A 123 17.59 -22.59 11.39
C ASP A 123 16.53 -22.89 10.33
N ILE A 124 16.43 -22.01 9.34
CA ILE A 124 15.41 -22.07 8.29
C ILE A 124 15.91 -22.78 7.02
N THR A 125 17.06 -23.46 7.05
CA THR A 125 17.65 -24.15 5.87
C THR A 125 16.69 -25.16 5.22
N ALA A 126 15.91 -25.87 6.03
CA ALA A 126 14.95 -26.88 5.57
C ALA A 126 13.49 -26.37 5.57
N ILE A 127 13.28 -25.07 5.80
CA ILE A 127 11.96 -24.46 5.83
C ILE A 127 11.67 -23.83 4.47
N ASP A 128 10.48 -24.11 3.94
CA ASP A 128 9.97 -23.40 2.76
C ASP A 128 9.58 -21.97 3.16
N THR A 129 10.47 -21.02 2.87
CA THR A 129 10.25 -19.60 3.17
C THR A 129 9.29 -18.93 2.17
N GLU A 130 8.94 -19.60 1.08
CA GLU A 130 7.97 -19.12 0.08
C GLU A 130 6.54 -19.60 0.35
N ALA A 131 6.35 -20.45 1.37
CA ALA A 131 5.03 -20.92 1.76
C ALA A 131 4.10 -19.77 2.16
N SER A 132 2.82 -19.86 1.81
CA SER A 132 1.79 -18.85 2.13
C SER A 132 1.51 -18.66 3.62
N ASN A 133 1.98 -19.56 4.47
CA ASN A 133 1.87 -19.48 5.92
C ASN A 133 3.22 -19.23 6.61
N TYR A 134 4.30 -19.02 5.86
CA TYR A 134 5.60 -18.69 6.45
C TYR A 134 5.54 -17.30 7.09
N ARG A 135 5.96 -17.23 8.36
CA ARG A 135 6.09 -15.98 9.10
C ARG A 135 7.56 -15.60 9.13
N GLN A 136 7.90 -14.43 8.60
CA GLN A 136 9.27 -13.93 8.62
C GLN A 136 9.74 -13.75 10.06
N GLN A 137 11.02 -14.03 10.30
CA GLN A 137 11.59 -13.92 11.64
C GLN A 137 11.47 -12.49 12.17
N ALA A 138 11.22 -12.36 13.47
CA ALA A 138 11.13 -11.08 14.17
C ALA A 138 12.09 -11.01 15.37
N ALA A 139 12.46 -9.81 15.79
CA ALA A 139 13.38 -9.61 16.92
C ALA A 139 12.68 -9.58 18.30
N VAL A 140 11.47 -9.02 18.37
CA VAL A 140 10.66 -8.97 19.61
C VAL A 140 9.37 -9.78 19.45
N PRO A 141 9.08 -10.75 20.35
CA PRO A 141 7.86 -11.56 20.24
C PRO A 141 6.62 -10.74 20.59
N LEU A 142 5.67 -10.71 19.66
CA LEU A 142 4.32 -10.20 19.89
C LEU A 142 3.30 -11.14 19.25
N SER A 143 2.05 -11.12 19.71
CA SER A 143 0.97 -11.86 19.07
C SER A 143 0.54 -11.27 17.72
N SER A 144 0.84 -9.99 17.50
CA SER A 144 0.57 -9.22 16.30
C SER A 144 1.72 -8.22 16.14
N GLU A 145 2.25 -8.11 14.92
CA GLU A 145 3.27 -7.11 14.57
C GLU A 145 2.69 -5.69 14.70
N SER A 146 3.55 -4.69 14.97
CA SER A 146 3.11 -3.29 15.17
C SER A 146 3.24 -2.44 13.91
N HIS A 147 2.40 -1.42 13.78
CA HIS A 147 2.58 -0.39 12.74
C HIS A 147 3.94 0.32 12.84
N GLY A 148 4.39 0.83 11.70
CA GLY A 148 5.51 1.74 11.54
C GLY A 148 5.07 3.19 11.62
N GLY A 149 5.91 4.04 12.21
CA GLY A 149 5.63 5.47 12.45
C GLY A 149 6.37 6.41 11.50
N GLU A 150 7.06 5.87 10.50
CA GLU A 150 7.72 6.64 9.46
C GLU A 150 6.73 7.18 8.41
N ASP A 151 7.14 8.25 7.73
CA ASP A 151 6.35 8.87 6.66
C ASP A 151 6.04 7.86 5.54
N VAL A 152 4.82 7.94 5.01
CA VAL A 152 4.35 7.13 3.88
C VAL A 152 4.26 7.95 2.60
N ALA A 153 4.33 7.27 1.46
CA ALA A 153 4.26 7.92 0.16
C ALA A 153 2.85 8.45 -0.16
N ILE A 154 2.81 9.55 -0.90
CA ILE A 154 1.62 10.03 -1.60
C ILE A 154 1.97 10.05 -3.10
N MET A 155 1.20 9.32 -3.90
CA MET A 155 1.30 9.33 -5.36
C MET A 155 0.01 9.93 -5.90
N ALA A 156 0.11 10.91 -6.80
CA ALA A 156 -1.06 11.58 -7.35
C ALA A 156 -0.94 11.80 -8.85
N LYS A 157 -2.08 11.72 -9.56
CA LYS A 157 -2.19 12.04 -10.99
C LYS A 157 -3.55 12.70 -11.29
N GLY A 158 -3.58 13.56 -12.31
CA GLY A 158 -4.78 14.29 -12.73
C GLY A 158 -4.82 15.76 -12.29
N PRO A 159 -6.00 16.42 -12.29
CA PRO A 159 -6.14 17.84 -11.96
C PRO A 159 -5.57 18.16 -10.57
N PHE A 160 -4.75 19.21 -10.49
CA PHE A 160 -4.10 19.65 -9.24
C PHE A 160 -3.15 18.64 -8.56
N ALA A 161 -2.81 17.52 -9.20
CA ALA A 161 -1.87 16.55 -8.63
C ALA A 161 -0.49 17.15 -8.28
N HIS A 162 -0.08 18.22 -8.97
CA HIS A 162 1.15 18.97 -8.69
C HIS A 162 1.19 19.65 -7.32
N LEU A 163 0.06 19.75 -6.61
CA LEU A 163 0.01 20.24 -5.23
C LEU A 163 0.54 19.21 -4.22
N PHE A 164 0.63 17.94 -4.61
CA PHE A 164 1.31 16.92 -3.82
C PHE A 164 2.81 16.96 -4.12
N HIS A 165 3.56 17.72 -3.32
CA HIS A 165 5.02 17.88 -3.45
C HIS A 165 5.73 17.95 -2.09
N GLY A 166 6.96 17.45 -1.96
CA GLY A 166 7.69 17.55 -0.68
C GLY A 166 7.04 16.73 0.45
N ILE A 167 7.05 17.26 1.68
CA ILE A 167 6.54 16.58 2.89
C ILE A 167 5.29 17.32 3.38
N HIS A 168 4.25 16.57 3.72
CA HIS A 168 2.97 17.10 4.18
C HIS A 168 2.46 16.32 5.39
N GLU A 169 1.65 17.00 6.20
CA GLU A 169 0.80 16.34 7.19
C GLU A 169 -0.29 15.51 6.49
N GLN A 170 -0.68 14.36 7.05
CA GLN A 170 -1.63 13.44 6.39
C GLN A 170 -3.00 14.09 6.12
N ASN A 171 -3.46 15.02 6.96
CA ASN A 171 -4.73 15.72 6.73
C ASN A 171 -4.71 16.60 5.48
N TYR A 172 -3.52 16.98 4.98
CA TYR A 172 -3.35 17.73 3.73
C TYR A 172 -4.00 17.03 2.53
N ILE A 173 -3.99 15.69 2.52
CA ILE A 173 -4.58 14.87 1.45
C ILE A 173 -6.05 15.22 1.25
N ALA A 174 -6.81 15.28 2.34
CA ALA A 174 -8.24 15.64 2.30
C ALA A 174 -8.44 17.07 1.78
N HIS A 175 -7.58 18.02 2.19
CA HIS A 175 -7.66 19.41 1.75
C HIS A 175 -7.40 19.58 0.26
N VAL A 176 -6.38 18.92 -0.29
CA VAL A 176 -6.09 18.98 -1.74
C VAL A 176 -7.21 18.33 -2.54
N MET A 177 -7.73 17.19 -2.11
CA MET A 177 -8.86 16.54 -2.77
C MET A 177 -10.11 17.42 -2.77
N ALA A 178 -10.44 18.05 -1.64
CA ALA A 178 -11.56 18.99 -1.53
C ALA A 178 -11.34 20.22 -2.43
N TYR A 179 -10.13 20.79 -2.44
CA TYR A 179 -9.78 21.93 -3.28
C TYR A 179 -9.90 21.60 -4.78
N ALA A 180 -9.35 20.47 -5.21
CA ALA A 180 -9.38 20.04 -6.62
C ALA A 180 -10.81 19.80 -7.14
N ALA A 181 -11.71 19.37 -6.25
CA ALA A 181 -13.12 19.13 -6.54
C ALA A 181 -14.02 20.35 -6.24
N CYS A 182 -13.46 21.47 -5.76
CA CYS A 182 -14.20 22.68 -5.37
C CYS A 182 -15.28 22.43 -4.31
N LEU A 183 -15.01 21.49 -3.41
CA LEU A 183 -15.85 21.17 -2.27
C LEU A 183 -15.54 22.11 -1.11
N GLU A 184 -16.49 22.28 -0.19
CA GLU A 184 -16.28 23.07 1.04
C GLU A 184 -15.00 22.61 1.77
N PRO A 185 -14.15 23.53 2.28
CA PRO A 185 -14.30 25.00 2.31
C PRO A 185 -13.76 25.76 1.08
N TYR A 186 -13.52 25.06 -0.04
CA TYR A 186 -12.84 25.59 -1.24
C TYR A 186 -13.78 25.81 -2.42
N THR A 187 -15.01 26.27 -2.19
CA THR A 187 -15.97 26.52 -3.27
C THR A 187 -15.52 27.62 -4.24
N ASP A 188 -14.68 28.56 -3.77
CA ASP A 188 -14.05 29.62 -4.58
C ASP A 188 -12.74 29.15 -5.25
N CYS A 189 -12.67 27.88 -5.63
CA CYS A 189 -11.53 27.28 -6.32
C CYS A 189 -11.30 27.87 -7.72
N ILE A 190 -10.09 27.69 -8.26
CA ILE A 190 -9.86 27.88 -9.70
C ILE A 190 -10.27 26.60 -10.42
N GLN A 191 -11.32 26.65 -11.23
CA GLN A 191 -11.65 25.53 -12.12
C GLN A 191 -10.74 25.54 -13.34
N LEU A 192 -9.91 24.50 -13.47
CA LEU A 192 -9.24 24.22 -14.75
C LEU A 192 -10.34 23.86 -15.75
N LYS A 193 -10.54 24.66 -16.79
CA LYS A 193 -11.43 24.28 -17.89
C LYS A 193 -10.88 22.97 -18.47
N SER A 194 -11.67 21.90 -18.36
CA SER A 194 -11.37 20.64 -19.05
C SER A 194 -11.11 20.96 -20.53
N ALA A 195 -9.97 20.51 -21.04
CA ALA A 195 -9.56 20.78 -22.40
C ALA A 195 -10.45 20.02 -23.39
N SER A 196 -11.63 20.58 -23.68
CA SER A 196 -12.65 20.16 -24.66
C SER A 196 -13.21 18.72 -24.52
N PRO A 197 -14.53 18.53 -24.71
CA PRO A 197 -15.07 17.19 -24.92
C PRO A 197 -14.60 16.70 -26.28
N HIS A 198 -13.89 15.58 -26.31
CA HIS A 198 -13.68 14.85 -27.56
C HIS A 198 -15.06 14.44 -28.10
N LYS A 199 -15.41 15.00 -29.26
CA LYS A 199 -16.47 14.49 -30.13
C LYS A 199 -16.10 13.12 -30.68
#